data_AF-A0A3M2DBK9-F1
#
_entry.id   AF-A0A3M2DBK9-F1
#
_cell.length_a   1.000
_cell.length_b   1.000
_cell.length_c   1.000
_cell.angle_alpha   90.00
_cell.angle_beta   90.00
_cell.angle_gamma   90.00
#
_symmetry.space_group_name_H-M   'P 1'
#
loop_
_entity.id
_entity.type
_entity.pdbx_description
1 polymer ?
#
loop_
_entity_poly.entity_id
_entity_poly.type
_entity_poly.pdbx_seq_one_letter_code
_entity_poly.pdbx_strand_id
1 'polypeptide(L)' 'MSVLIRKYKLPTGMVKEERIDDPDRIERYMRFFSKEELQKLESGQKVFLEKDEWQLVEE' A
#
# COMPACT_ATOMS: atom_id res chain seq x y z
N MET A 1 1.68 8.94 12.57
CA MET A 1 2.47 7.72 12.23
C MET A 1 2.05 7.28 10.85
N SER A 2 2.95 6.74 10.02
CA SER A 2 2.58 6.30 8.66
C SER A 2 1.98 4.89 8.69
N VAL A 3 0.85 4.71 8.02
CA VAL A 3 0.17 3.41 7.84
C VAL A 3 0.05 3.11 6.36
N LEU A 4 0.61 1.98 5.93
CA LEU A 4 0.44 1.48 4.57
C LEU A 4 -0.79 0.57 4.51
N ILE A 5 -1.78 0.97 3.71
CA ILE A 5 -3.00 0.22 3.48
C ILE A 5 -2.85 -0.58 2.18
N ARG A 6 -3.14 -1.88 2.24
CA ARG A 6 -3.23 -2.77 1.09
C ARG A 6 -4.65 -3.33 0.97
N LYS A 7 -5.29 -3.14 -0.18
CA LYS A 7 -6.56 -3.77 -0.52
C LYS A 7 -6.37 -4.75 -1.65
N TYR A 8 -6.82 -5.98 -1.47
CA TYR A 8 -6.68 -7.04 -2.46
C TYR A 8 -7.94 -7.91 -2.51
N LYS A 9 -8.19 -8.48 -3.68
CA LYS A 9 -9.35 -9.35 -3.92
C LYS A 9 -8.97 -10.82 -3.74
N LEU A 10 -9.66 -11.50 -2.84
CA LEU A 10 -9.52 -12.93 -2.62
C LEU A 10 -10.12 -13.73 -3.80
N PRO A 11 -9.71 -15.00 -4.00
CA PRO A 11 -10.32 -15.87 -5.00
C PRO A 11 -11.83 -16.05 -4.83
N THR A 12 -12.34 -15.90 -3.61
CA THR A 12 -13.78 -15.92 -3.27
C THR A 12 -14.54 -14.70 -3.78
N GLY A 13 -13.85 -13.69 -4.30
CA GLY A 13 -14.42 -12.42 -4.73
C GLY A 13 -14.52 -11.36 -3.63
N MET A 14 -14.24 -11.72 -2.38
CA MET A 14 -14.22 -10.78 -1.24
C MET A 14 -13.02 -9.85 -1.32
N VAL A 15 -13.21 -8.57 -1.01
CA VAL A 15 -12.11 -7.61 -0.86
C VAL A 15 -11.65 -7.62 0.59
N LYS A 16 -10.35 -7.76 0.80
CA LYS A 16 -9.72 -7.66 2.11
C LYS A 16 -8.86 -6.41 2.17
N GLU A 17 -8.93 -5.74 3.31
CA GLU A 17 -8.05 -4.63 3.65
C GLU A 17 -7.05 -5.09 4.72
N GLU A 18 -5.78 -4.75 4.51
CA GLU A 18 -4.70 -4.96 5.46
C GLU A 18 -4.08 -3.60 5.80
N ARG A 19 -3.96 -3.31 7.10
CA ARG A 19 -3.31 -2.11 7.62
C ARG A 19 -1.94 -2.49 8.16
N ILE A 20 -0.90 -1.81 7.70
CA ILE A 20 0.48 -2.08 8.04
C ILE A 20 1.05 -0.83 8.70
N ASP A 21 1.27 -0.90 10.00
CA ASP A 21 1.77 0.17 10.87
C ASP A 21 3.22 -0.05 11.34
N ASP A 22 3.76 -1.27 11.16
CA ASP A 22 5.14 -1.62 11.43
C ASP A 22 6.11 -0.97 10.41
N PRO A 23 7.02 -0.08 10.83
CA PRO A 23 7.91 0.66 9.92
C PRO A 23 8.83 -0.24 9.08
N ASP A 24 9.38 -1.30 9.68
CA ASP A 24 10.25 -2.25 8.97
C ASP A 24 9.51 -3.01 7.88
N ARG A 25 8.21 -3.27 8.09
CA ARG A 25 7.34 -3.91 7.11
C ARG A 25 6.91 -2.93 6.02
N ILE A 26 6.62 -1.67 6.36
CA ILE A 26 6.35 -0.60 5.38
C ILE A 26 7.55 -0.43 4.45
N GLU A 27 8.77 -0.31 4.98
CA GLU A 27 9.98 -0.12 4.18
C GLU A 27 10.19 -1.29 3.20
N ARG A 28 9.96 -2.53 3.67
CA ARG A 28 10.04 -3.72 2.81
C ARG A 28 9.06 -3.66 1.64
N TYR A 29 7.83 -3.21 1.85
CA TYR A 29 6.87 -3.08 0.76
C TYR A 29 7.20 -1.92 -0.19
N MET A 30 7.69 -0.79 0.36
CA MET A 30 8.09 0.37 -0.44
C MET A 30 9.14 0.01 -1.52
N ARG A 31 10.01 -0.97 -1.24
CA ARG A 31 11.01 -1.45 -2.23
C ARG A 31 10.42 -2.10 -3.48
N PHE A 32 9.14 -2.49 -3.48
CA PHE A 32 8.48 -3.07 -4.67
C PHE A 32 7.94 -2.03 -5.64
N PHE A 33 7.82 -0.78 -5.21
CA PHE A 33 7.26 0.29 -6.03
C PHE A 33 8.36 0.99 -6.84
N SER A 34 8.00 1.43 -8.04
CA SER A 34 8.82 2.35 -8.81
C SER A 34 8.92 3.71 -8.12
N LYS A 35 9.90 4.52 -8.53
CA LYS A 35 10.08 5.88 -8.01
C LYS A 35 8.84 6.76 -8.20
N GLU A 36 8.14 6.62 -9.33
CA GLU A 36 6.91 7.39 -9.60
C GLU A 36 5.77 6.97 -8.66
N GLU A 37 5.64 5.67 -8.41
CA GLU A 37 4.64 5.13 -7.49
C GLU A 37 4.91 5.52 -6.04
N LEU A 38 6.18 5.51 -5.62
CA LEU A 38 6.58 6.01 -4.30
C LEU A 38 6.18 7.47 -4.10
N GLN A 39 6.43 8.34 -5.10
CA GLN A 39 6.00 9.75 -5.02
C GLN A 39 4.47 9.91 -4.95
N LYS A 40 3.72 9.03 -5.62
CA LYS A 40 2.25 9.00 -5.50
C LYS A 40 1.83 8.60 -4.09
N LEU A 41 2.42 7.55 -3.52
CA LEU A 41 2.13 7.12 -2.15
C LEU A 41 2.48 8.21 -1.12
N GLU A 42 3.66 8.81 -1.23
CA GLU A 42 4.12 9.91 -0.36
C GLU A 42 3.23 11.17 -0.46
N SER A 43 2.57 11.39 -1.60
CA SER A 43 1.58 12.47 -1.77
C SER A 43 0.15 12.08 -1.34
N GLY A 44 -0.01 10.92 -0.71
CA GLY A 44 -1.30 10.40 -0.25
C GLY A 44 -2.19 9.83 -1.36
N GLN A 45 -1.66 9.69 -2.58
CA GLN A 45 -2.37 9.09 -3.71
C GLN A 45 -2.32 7.56 -3.65
N LYS A 46 -3.31 6.94 -4.28
CA LYS A 46 -3.39 5.49 -4.42
C LYS A 46 -2.51 5.01 -5.57
N VAL A 47 -1.90 3.84 -5.38
CA VAL A 47 -1.15 3.12 -6.41
C VAL A 47 -1.72 1.72 -6.56
N PHE A 48 -1.73 1.22 -7.79
CA PHE A 48 -2.13 -0.15 -8.08
C PHE A 48 -0.90 -0.95 -8.48
N LEU A 49 -0.58 -1.97 -7.69
CA LEU A 49 0.47 -2.93 -8.01
C LEU A 49 -0.19 -4.29 -8.26
N GLU A 50 -0.06 -4.79 -9.49
CA GLU A 50 -0.78 -5.96 -10.00
C GLU A 50 -2.31 -5.85 -9.85
N LYS A 51 -2.89 -6.44 -8.80
CA LYS A 51 -4.33 -6.45 -8.49
C LYS A 51 -4.65 -5.77 -7.17
N ASP A 52 -3.63 -5.21 -6.52
CA ASP A 52 -3.72 -4.69 -5.18
C ASP A 52 -3.69 -3.17 -5.22
N GLU A 53 -4.62 -2.55 -4.51
CA GLU A 53 -4.63 -1.12 -4.27
C GLU A 53 -3.82 -0.82 -3.01
N TRP A 54 -2.87 0.08 -3.12
CA TRP A 54 -1.99 0.53 -2.06
C TRP A 54 -2.20 2.02 -1.80
N GLN A 55 -2.14 2.40 -0.53
CA GLN A 55 -2.23 3.80 -0.10
C GLN A 55 -1.40 4.00 1.16
N LEU A 56 -0.56 5.04 1.18
CA LEU A 56 0.10 5.50 2.40
C LEU A 56 -0.78 6.56 3.06
N VAL A 57 -1.04 6.39 4.36
CA VAL A 57 -1.78 7.36 5.16
C VAL A 57 -0.86 7.85 6.27
N GLU A 58 -0.63 9.15 6.30
CA GLU A 58 0.09 9.80 7.39
C GLU A 58 -0.93 10.32 8.42
N GLU A 59 -0.92 9.78 9.64
CA GLU A 59 -1.64 10.34 10.80
C GLU A 59 -0.82 11.43 11.50
#